data_AF-A0A845M808-F1
#
_entry.id   AF-A0A845M808-F1
#
_cell.length_a   1.000
_cell.length_b   1.000
_cell.length_c   1.000
_cell.angle_alpha   90.00
_cell.angle_beta   90.00
_cell.angle_gamma   90.00
#
_symmetry.space_group_name_H-M   'P 1'
#
loop_
_entity.id
_entity.type
_entity.pdbx_description
1 polymer ?
#
loop_
_entity_poly.entity_id
_entity_poly.type
_entity_poly.pdbx_seq_one_letter_code
_entity_poly.pdbx_strand_id
1 'polypeptide(L)'
;MAFSVPPLPMSGSQLKSVLDAIRTREPLSMSVPEMIASPDLVDGDLCVTAAGMFTVRAAGAIANATSVIDLTGSGLQAHLLARMPLGTVAVLLADTRPAADFAAGDILFAQGFAYRVAPAGASDHDLTTAGGTKLYVVGQPDDPAAYGAERDGATDDAAPVQRMLGDTADPARIASLVSIGSRATLRDGAFVNEAATPMLDFATGSQNARVEGVVIDSTAGATVINANAAGIRNGRVMNATVDADAYGVLVNYAAADIEGFWTTFSDIHSDDADAIEINLPDQGTGKYIWSLGNLLSAGQGSTVTTAGFAVGLAGPQGHITALNQIRESRLEAIHVEDGQKRGIVALNTGAGLQHDGIRVLNRESTDPEADGLVLLGNHLRHDGAGSGVYGVRFLHDGNGTLRHNITLANYLAGFDIGVSAGSSDQVVGANVIEGATIGLQLLNGSGRITDGILFKDGPDVLAEAKDRSRIDTRLVSDTTPAQVLNHTGAGQFPGAYVKSFAYPVYGSHTGSETLEDFAEIFPMGANERIAGRITLMAHAQRHCFFSADILWDGATLTVQNMVEMNRLGWQTELAASAGKLMLRVSIAAAYTDVRVDVDFDGVYYSRG
;
A
#
# COMPACT_ATOMS: atom_id res chain seq x y z
N MET A 1 -87.56 14.09 -27.91
CA MET A 1 -88.39 13.94 -26.71
C MET A 1 -87.75 14.78 -25.60
N ALA A 2 -88.42 15.84 -25.15
CA ALA A 2 -87.93 16.65 -24.03
C ALA A 2 -88.24 15.88 -22.73
N PHE A 3 -87.19 15.42 -22.04
CA PHE A 3 -87.34 14.80 -20.72
C PHE A 3 -87.58 15.93 -19.71
N SER A 4 -88.80 16.02 -19.18
CA SER A 4 -89.11 16.95 -18.10
C SER A 4 -88.41 16.46 -16.84
N VAL A 5 -87.34 17.14 -16.44
CA VAL A 5 -86.70 16.89 -15.14
C VAL A 5 -87.73 17.24 -14.05
N PRO A 6 -88.04 16.34 -13.11
CA PRO A 6 -88.93 16.65 -11.99
C PRO A 6 -88.42 17.88 -11.22
N PRO A 7 -89.29 18.78 -10.76
CA PRO A 7 -88.86 19.93 -9.98
C PRO A 7 -88.13 19.46 -8.72
N LEU A 8 -86.87 19.83 -8.58
CA LEU A 8 -86.11 19.60 -7.35
C LEU A 8 -86.76 20.43 -6.22
N PRO A 9 -86.87 19.89 -4.99
CA PRO A 9 -87.49 20.58 -3.86
C PRO A 9 -86.64 21.74 -3.30
N MET A 10 -85.77 22.33 -4.11
CA MET A 10 -84.84 23.39 -3.73
C MET A 10 -84.76 24.45 -4.84
N SER A 11 -84.55 25.71 -4.46
CA SER A 11 -84.30 26.79 -5.43
C SER A 11 -82.99 26.55 -6.17
N GLY A 12 -82.82 27.18 -7.34
CA GLY A 12 -81.53 27.14 -8.06
C GLY A 12 -80.35 27.63 -7.21
N SER A 13 -80.57 28.59 -6.31
CA SER A 13 -79.55 29.08 -5.37
C SER A 13 -79.18 28.04 -4.30
N GLN A 14 -80.15 27.28 -3.79
CA GLN A 14 -79.90 26.19 -2.84
C GLN A 14 -79.16 25.03 -3.53
N LEU A 15 -79.57 24.66 -4.75
CA LEU A 15 -78.86 23.65 -5.53
C LEU A 15 -77.41 24.06 -5.78
N LYS A 16 -77.17 25.31 -6.19
CA LYS A 16 -75.81 25.82 -6.40
C LYS A 16 -74.99 25.76 -5.10
N SER A 17 -75.56 26.22 -3.99
CA SER A 17 -74.89 26.20 -2.69
C SER A 17 -74.53 24.77 -2.24
N VAL A 18 -75.42 23.80 -2.47
CA VAL A 18 -75.15 22.37 -2.21
C VAL A 18 -74.06 21.83 -3.15
N LEU A 19 -74.12 22.16 -4.44
CA LEU A 19 -73.10 21.73 -5.41
C LEU A 19 -71.73 22.32 -5.10
N ASP A 20 -71.65 23.61 -4.75
CA ASP A 20 -70.40 24.26 -4.32
C ASP A 20 -69.88 23.62 -3.02
N ALA A 21 -70.77 23.27 -2.07
CA ALA A 21 -70.40 22.57 -0.84
C ALA A 21 -69.94 21.11 -1.06
N ILE A 22 -70.47 20.42 -2.07
CA ILE A 22 -70.00 19.09 -2.47
C ILE A 22 -68.65 19.22 -3.17
N ARG A 23 -68.51 20.21 -4.05
CA ARG A 23 -67.30 20.47 -4.85
C ARG A 23 -66.08 20.81 -3.98
N THR A 24 -66.30 21.45 -2.84
CA THR A 24 -65.26 21.73 -1.84
C THR A 24 -64.90 20.52 -0.95
N ARG A 25 -65.65 19.41 -1.03
CA ARG A 25 -65.45 18.20 -0.20
C ARG A 25 -65.02 16.98 -1.00
N GLU A 26 -65.55 16.83 -2.21
CA GLU A 26 -65.30 15.69 -3.10
C GLU A 26 -64.32 16.10 -4.20
N PRO A 27 -63.15 15.46 -4.31
CA PRO A 27 -62.22 15.76 -5.38
C PRO A 27 -62.81 15.43 -6.75
N LEU A 28 -62.65 16.35 -7.70
CA LEU A 28 -63.04 16.18 -9.09
C LEU A 28 -62.03 15.26 -9.79
N SER A 29 -62.48 14.10 -10.25
CA SER A 29 -61.63 13.16 -10.99
C SER A 29 -61.55 13.59 -12.46
N MET A 30 -60.34 13.90 -12.94
CA MET A 30 -60.09 14.30 -14.32
C MET A 30 -58.62 14.08 -14.71
N SER A 31 -58.33 14.09 -16.00
CA SER A 31 -56.95 14.13 -16.50
C SER A 31 -56.34 15.54 -16.38
N VAL A 32 -55.01 15.65 -16.43
CA VAL A 32 -54.34 16.97 -16.42
C VAL A 32 -54.79 17.86 -17.60
N PRO A 33 -54.91 17.37 -18.86
CA PRO A 33 -55.46 18.18 -19.95
C PRO A 33 -56.89 18.65 -19.72
N GLU A 34 -57.75 17.80 -19.15
CA GLU A 34 -59.13 18.19 -18.79
C GLU A 34 -59.13 19.25 -17.69
N MET A 35 -58.25 19.14 -16.69
CA MET A 35 -58.08 20.14 -15.65
C MET A 35 -57.66 21.50 -16.24
N ILE A 36 -56.65 21.53 -17.12
CA ILE A 36 -56.16 22.75 -17.77
C ILE A 36 -57.25 23.39 -18.64
N ALA A 37 -58.04 22.58 -19.36
CA ALA A 37 -59.06 23.07 -20.28
C ALA A 37 -60.39 23.42 -19.60
N SER A 38 -60.56 23.12 -18.31
CA SER A 38 -61.84 23.26 -17.61
C SER A 38 -62.10 24.73 -17.23
N PRO A 39 -63.11 25.39 -17.83
CA PRO A 39 -63.47 26.77 -17.47
C PRO A 39 -64.26 26.83 -16.15
N ASP A 40 -64.72 25.68 -15.66
CA ASP A 40 -65.61 25.61 -14.51
C ASP A 40 -64.83 25.57 -13.20
N LEU A 41 -63.51 25.36 -13.21
CA LEU A 41 -62.67 25.33 -12.02
C LEU A 41 -62.67 26.67 -11.28
N VAL A 42 -62.72 26.60 -9.96
CA VAL A 42 -62.68 27.77 -9.08
C VAL A 42 -61.64 27.57 -7.98
N ASP A 43 -61.17 28.67 -7.40
CA ASP A 43 -60.29 28.68 -6.22
C ASP A 43 -60.88 27.79 -5.09
N GLY A 44 -60.06 26.88 -4.57
CA GLY A 44 -60.44 25.90 -3.54
C GLY A 44 -60.86 24.52 -4.05
N ASP A 45 -61.09 24.34 -5.36
CA ASP A 45 -61.41 23.02 -5.91
C ASP A 45 -60.29 22.01 -5.66
N LEU A 46 -60.65 20.76 -5.41
CA LEU A 46 -59.72 19.65 -5.36
C LEU A 46 -59.85 18.81 -6.64
N CYS A 47 -58.75 18.55 -7.32
CA CYS A 47 -58.73 17.73 -8.53
C CYS A 47 -57.84 16.50 -8.30
N VAL A 48 -58.33 15.31 -8.63
CA VAL A 48 -57.54 14.07 -8.63
C VAL A 48 -57.24 13.70 -10.06
N THR A 49 -55.96 13.56 -10.36
CA THR A 49 -55.43 13.15 -11.66
C THR A 49 -54.50 11.96 -11.50
N ALA A 50 -54.06 11.36 -12.60
CA ALA A 50 -53.01 10.33 -12.56
C ALA A 50 -51.67 10.86 -12.02
N ALA A 51 -51.43 12.17 -12.07
CA ALA A 51 -50.23 12.81 -11.52
C ALA A 51 -50.33 13.13 -10.02
N GLY A 52 -51.50 12.92 -9.40
CA GLY A 52 -51.76 13.18 -7.99
C GLY A 52 -52.97 14.07 -7.76
N MET A 53 -53.10 14.52 -6.51
CA MET A 53 -54.20 15.38 -6.08
C MET A 53 -53.75 16.83 -5.97
N PHE A 54 -54.47 17.72 -6.63
CA PHE A 54 -54.20 19.15 -6.72
C PHE A 54 -55.28 19.97 -6.02
N THR A 55 -54.91 21.13 -5.51
CA THR A 55 -55.83 22.19 -5.08
C THR A 55 -55.74 23.35 -6.06
N VAL A 56 -56.88 23.78 -6.59
CA VAL A 56 -56.98 24.95 -7.47
C VAL A 56 -56.89 26.20 -6.63
N ARG A 57 -56.07 27.15 -7.07
CA ARG A 57 -55.85 28.43 -6.40
C ARG A 57 -55.89 29.60 -7.39
N ALA A 58 -56.18 30.79 -6.91
CA ALA A 58 -55.95 32.01 -7.67
C ALA A 58 -54.48 32.06 -8.14
N ALA A 59 -54.26 32.35 -9.42
CA ALA A 59 -52.92 32.34 -10.00
C ALA A 59 -52.03 33.38 -9.31
N GLY A 60 -50.89 32.91 -8.80
CA GLY A 60 -49.81 33.77 -8.34
C GLY A 60 -48.80 34.02 -9.47
N ALA A 61 -47.77 34.81 -9.17
CA ALA A 61 -46.56 34.88 -10.00
C ALA A 61 -45.67 33.64 -9.77
N ILE A 62 -46.25 32.43 -9.80
CA ILE A 62 -45.56 31.17 -9.54
C ILE A 62 -45.32 30.48 -10.89
N ALA A 63 -44.09 30.02 -11.12
CA ALA A 63 -43.73 29.36 -12.37
C ALA A 63 -44.42 27.99 -12.51
N ASN A 64 -44.90 27.72 -13.74
CA ASN A 64 -45.50 26.44 -14.11
C ASN A 64 -44.46 25.30 -14.06
N ALA A 65 -44.80 24.22 -13.37
CA ALA A 65 -43.94 23.06 -13.12
C ALA A 65 -44.80 21.78 -12.91
N THR A 66 -44.18 20.66 -12.59
CA THR A 66 -44.89 19.39 -12.32
C THR A 66 -45.85 19.49 -11.12
N SER A 67 -45.48 20.27 -10.09
CA SER A 67 -46.26 20.46 -8.86
C SER A 67 -47.18 21.69 -8.89
N VAL A 68 -47.07 22.56 -9.90
CA VAL A 68 -47.88 23.77 -10.08
C VAL A 68 -48.26 23.90 -11.55
N ILE A 69 -49.53 23.66 -11.87
CA ILE A 69 -50.03 23.65 -13.26
C ILE A 69 -50.84 24.91 -13.51
N ASP A 70 -50.45 25.71 -14.50
CA ASP A 70 -51.22 26.87 -14.96
C ASP A 70 -52.50 26.44 -15.67
N LEU A 71 -53.64 26.92 -15.19
CA LEU A 71 -54.96 26.64 -15.76
C LEU A 71 -55.28 27.74 -16.78
N THR A 72 -54.60 27.66 -17.92
CA THR A 72 -54.54 28.72 -18.94
C THR A 72 -55.89 29.36 -19.23
N GLY A 73 -55.96 30.69 -19.14
CA GLY A 73 -57.17 31.46 -19.46
C GLY A 73 -58.18 31.60 -18.32
N SER A 74 -58.00 30.92 -17.19
CA SER A 74 -58.87 31.05 -16.00
C SER A 74 -58.34 32.04 -14.95
N GLY A 75 -57.04 32.38 -15.00
CA GLY A 75 -56.38 33.12 -13.91
C GLY A 75 -56.22 32.28 -12.64
N LEU A 76 -56.20 30.95 -12.76
CA LEU A 76 -56.01 29.98 -11.66
C LEU A 76 -54.80 29.09 -11.92
N GLN A 77 -54.27 28.47 -10.86
CA GLN A 77 -53.22 27.46 -10.89
C GLN A 77 -53.63 26.25 -10.05
N ALA A 78 -53.24 25.04 -10.44
CA ALA A 78 -53.45 23.82 -9.68
C ALA A 78 -52.16 23.43 -8.96
N HIS A 79 -52.17 23.40 -7.63
CA HIS A 79 -51.02 23.08 -6.79
C HIS A 79 -51.15 21.66 -6.25
N LEU A 80 -50.14 20.82 -6.46
CA LEU A 80 -50.11 19.47 -5.91
C LEU A 80 -50.17 19.55 -4.37
N LEU A 81 -50.95 18.68 -3.72
CA LEU A 81 -51.02 18.67 -2.26
C LEU A 81 -49.68 18.22 -1.64
N ALA A 82 -49.32 18.79 -0.48
CA ALA A 82 -48.05 18.54 0.20
C ALA A 82 -47.76 17.04 0.41
N ARG A 83 -48.78 16.25 0.77
CA ARG A 83 -48.66 14.81 1.04
C ARG A 83 -48.51 13.91 -0.19
N MET A 84 -48.57 14.44 -1.40
CA MET A 84 -48.41 13.64 -2.62
C MET A 84 -46.91 13.43 -2.89
N PRO A 85 -46.48 12.20 -3.21
CA PRO A 85 -45.08 11.92 -3.49
C PRO A 85 -44.65 12.60 -4.80
N LEU A 86 -43.42 13.09 -4.81
CA LEU A 86 -42.72 13.53 -6.02
C LEU A 86 -41.87 12.38 -6.56
N GLY A 87 -41.74 12.29 -7.89
CA GLY A 87 -41.08 11.15 -8.52
C GLY A 87 -39.60 11.01 -8.17
N THR A 88 -38.87 12.13 -8.12
CA THR A 88 -37.43 12.17 -7.89
C THR A 88 -37.03 13.32 -6.95
N VAL A 89 -35.83 13.26 -6.38
CA VAL A 89 -35.29 14.39 -5.58
C VAL A 89 -35.09 15.63 -6.45
N ALA A 90 -34.71 15.48 -7.71
CA ALA A 90 -34.63 16.61 -8.65
C ALA A 90 -35.99 17.32 -8.84
N VAL A 91 -37.10 16.56 -8.92
CA VAL A 91 -38.45 17.16 -8.99
C VAL A 91 -38.83 17.85 -7.68
N LEU A 92 -38.38 17.36 -6.53
CA LEU A 92 -38.54 18.04 -5.24
C LEU A 92 -37.76 19.35 -5.17
N LEU A 93 -36.50 19.37 -5.61
CA LEU A 93 -35.69 20.59 -5.64
C LEU A 93 -36.23 21.61 -6.64
N ALA A 94 -36.78 21.16 -7.76
CA ALA A 94 -37.46 22.01 -8.75
C ALA A 94 -38.88 22.42 -8.36
N ASP A 95 -39.40 21.99 -7.20
CA ASP A 95 -40.77 22.28 -6.78
C ASP A 95 -40.97 23.78 -6.54
N THR A 96 -41.85 24.39 -7.33
CA THR A 96 -42.15 25.83 -7.29
C THR A 96 -43.30 26.20 -6.37
N ARG A 97 -43.94 25.23 -5.69
CA ARG A 97 -45.00 25.52 -4.71
C ARG A 97 -44.45 26.47 -3.62
N PRO A 98 -45.14 27.58 -3.31
CA PRO A 98 -44.65 28.54 -2.34
C PRO A 98 -44.60 27.92 -0.94
N ALA A 99 -43.66 28.36 -0.11
CA ALA A 99 -43.52 27.90 1.27
C ALA A 99 -44.83 27.99 2.11
N ALA A 100 -45.75 28.90 1.75
CA ALA A 100 -47.06 29.04 2.39
C ALA A 100 -48.01 27.84 2.16
N ASP A 101 -47.71 26.96 1.21
CA ASP A 101 -48.48 25.74 0.96
C ASP A 101 -48.13 24.60 1.92
N PHE A 102 -47.12 24.80 2.76
CA PHE A 102 -46.58 23.80 3.68
C PHE A 102 -46.61 24.31 5.12
N ALA A 103 -46.94 23.43 6.06
CA ALA A 103 -46.76 23.68 7.48
C ALA A 103 -45.42 23.10 7.95
N ALA A 104 -44.76 23.77 8.90
CA ALA A 104 -43.58 23.21 9.54
C ALA A 104 -43.92 21.87 10.20
N GLY A 105 -43.13 20.83 9.90
CA GLY A 105 -43.38 19.45 10.34
C GLY A 105 -44.08 18.56 9.31
N ASP A 106 -44.64 19.12 8.23
CA ASP A 106 -45.18 18.31 7.12
C ASP A 106 -44.10 17.38 6.54
N ILE A 107 -44.51 16.19 6.08
CA ILE A 107 -43.61 15.21 5.47
C ILE A 107 -43.87 15.15 3.96
N LEU A 108 -42.83 15.43 3.18
CA LEU A 108 -42.78 15.24 1.74
C LEU A 108 -42.03 13.95 1.42
N PHE A 109 -42.37 13.32 0.30
CA PHE A 109 -41.72 12.10 -0.16
C PHE A 109 -41.18 12.29 -1.58
N ALA A 110 -39.92 11.90 -1.82
CA ALA A 110 -39.32 11.90 -3.14
C ALA A 110 -38.29 10.78 -3.29
N GLN A 111 -38.35 10.00 -4.37
CA GLN A 111 -37.40 8.91 -4.67
C GLN A 111 -37.22 7.87 -3.53
N GLY A 112 -38.26 7.65 -2.71
CA GLY A 112 -38.18 6.76 -1.55
C GLY A 112 -37.62 7.40 -0.27
N PHE A 113 -37.20 8.67 -0.32
CA PHE A 113 -36.77 9.45 0.84
C PHE A 113 -37.91 10.28 1.42
N ALA A 114 -37.79 10.62 2.70
CA ALA A 114 -38.75 11.45 3.42
C ALA A 114 -38.09 12.76 3.88
N TYR A 115 -38.83 13.85 3.76
CA TYR A 115 -38.35 15.20 4.04
C TYR A 115 -39.32 15.91 4.97
N ARG A 116 -38.84 16.44 6.08
CA ARG A 116 -39.64 17.21 7.02
C ARG A 116 -39.51 18.70 6.71
N VAL A 117 -40.62 19.38 6.49
CA VAL A 117 -40.64 20.83 6.26
C VAL A 117 -40.12 21.56 7.49
N ALA A 118 -39.09 22.37 7.31
CA ALA A 118 -38.49 23.18 8.35
C ALA A 118 -39.30 24.46 8.59
N PRO A 119 -39.19 25.09 9.78
CA PRO A 119 -39.70 26.45 9.97
C PRO A 119 -39.13 27.41 8.91
N ALA A 120 -39.95 28.34 8.40
CA ALA A 120 -39.54 29.25 7.32
C ALA A 120 -38.24 30.04 7.62
N GLY A 121 -38.00 30.34 8.90
CA GLY A 121 -36.79 31.03 9.37
C GLY A 121 -35.57 30.15 9.64
N ALA A 122 -35.65 28.83 9.45
CA ALA A 122 -34.56 27.90 9.76
C ALA A 122 -33.30 28.18 8.92
N SER A 123 -32.13 28.22 9.55
CA SER A 123 -30.83 28.37 8.89
C SER A 123 -30.06 27.06 8.76
N ASP A 124 -30.49 26.01 9.48
CA ASP A 124 -29.86 24.70 9.65
C ASP A 124 -30.53 23.60 8.80
N HIS A 125 -31.18 23.96 7.70
CA HIS A 125 -31.92 23.03 6.85
C HIS A 125 -31.01 22.32 5.84
N ASP A 126 -31.40 21.14 5.40
CA ASP A 126 -30.61 20.34 4.44
C ASP A 126 -30.86 20.79 2.99
N LEU A 127 -32.10 21.08 2.62
CA LEU A 127 -32.47 21.44 1.24
C LEU A 127 -33.42 22.64 1.19
N THR A 128 -33.35 23.37 0.08
CA THR A 128 -34.33 24.41 -0.27
C THR A 128 -34.89 24.12 -1.66
N THR A 129 -36.22 24.07 -1.78
CA THR A 129 -36.90 23.92 -3.08
C THR A 129 -36.88 25.25 -3.86
N ALA A 130 -37.15 25.22 -5.18
CA ALA A 130 -37.26 26.42 -6.00
C ALA A 130 -38.35 27.40 -5.51
N GLY A 131 -39.41 26.90 -4.88
CA GLY A 131 -40.45 27.68 -4.21
C GLY A 131 -40.07 28.24 -2.83
N GLY A 132 -38.84 27.98 -2.36
CA GLY A 132 -38.29 28.48 -1.10
C GLY A 132 -38.61 27.63 0.13
N THR A 133 -39.17 26.43 -0.03
CA THR A 133 -39.48 25.55 1.09
C THR A 133 -38.20 24.90 1.60
N LYS A 134 -37.92 25.07 2.90
CA LYS A 134 -36.76 24.49 3.58
C LYS A 134 -37.10 23.12 4.14
N LEU A 135 -36.19 22.15 4.01
CA LEU A 135 -36.44 20.74 4.32
C LEU A 135 -35.30 20.15 5.17
N TYR A 136 -35.66 19.26 6.09
CA TYR A 136 -34.76 18.34 6.76
C TYR A 136 -34.92 16.93 6.20
N VAL A 137 -33.84 16.23 5.88
CA VAL A 137 -33.86 14.81 5.51
C VAL A 137 -34.19 13.98 6.74
N VAL A 138 -35.24 13.16 6.65
CA VAL A 138 -35.70 12.33 7.76
C VAL A 138 -34.97 10.99 7.75
N GLY A 139 -34.47 10.57 8.92
CA GLY A 139 -33.80 9.28 9.09
C GLY A 139 -32.30 9.27 8.78
N GLN A 140 -31.75 10.37 8.23
CA GLN A 140 -30.33 10.52 7.89
C GLN A 140 -29.77 9.30 7.12
N PRO A 141 -30.32 9.02 5.92
CA PRO A 141 -29.84 7.91 5.11
C PRO A 141 -28.40 8.15 4.66
N ASP A 142 -27.59 7.08 4.64
CA ASP A 142 -26.24 7.07 4.06
C ASP A 142 -26.29 7.05 2.51
N ASP A 143 -27.17 7.86 1.89
CA ASP A 143 -27.27 8.03 0.44
C ASP A 143 -27.24 9.54 0.08
N PRO A 144 -26.19 10.04 -0.59
CA PRO A 144 -26.07 11.46 -0.92
C PRO A 144 -27.16 11.96 -1.88
N ALA A 145 -27.86 11.06 -2.60
CA ALA A 145 -29.01 11.45 -3.42
C ALA A 145 -30.16 12.02 -2.58
N ALA A 146 -30.30 11.61 -1.32
CA ALA A 146 -31.27 12.21 -0.40
C ALA A 146 -31.00 13.70 -0.16
N TYR A 147 -29.74 14.14 -0.32
CA TYR A 147 -29.24 15.50 -0.11
C TYR A 147 -28.99 16.26 -1.43
N GLY A 148 -29.51 15.73 -2.55
CA GLY A 148 -29.51 16.36 -3.86
C GLY A 148 -28.35 15.99 -4.78
N ALA A 149 -27.58 14.93 -4.49
CA ALA A 149 -26.54 14.45 -5.40
C ALA A 149 -27.14 13.84 -6.68
N GLU A 150 -26.55 14.13 -7.83
CA GLU A 150 -26.97 13.58 -9.13
C GLU A 150 -26.35 12.20 -9.41
N ARG A 151 -25.13 11.95 -8.92
CA ARG A 151 -24.38 10.68 -9.07
C ARG A 151 -24.13 10.27 -10.53
N ASP A 152 -24.02 11.24 -11.43
CA ASP A 152 -23.78 10.99 -12.86
C ASP A 152 -22.30 11.00 -13.24
N GLY A 153 -21.42 11.35 -12.29
CA GLY A 153 -19.97 11.46 -12.49
C GLY A 153 -19.54 12.70 -13.28
N ALA A 154 -20.46 13.61 -13.58
CA ALA A 154 -20.19 14.87 -14.29
C ALA A 154 -20.53 16.10 -13.43
N THR A 155 -21.60 16.02 -12.63
CA THR A 155 -22.01 17.06 -11.69
C THR A 155 -21.19 16.98 -10.39
N ASP A 156 -20.79 18.14 -9.87
CA ASP A 156 -20.12 18.26 -8.57
C ASP A 156 -21.12 17.99 -7.42
N ASP A 157 -20.98 16.82 -6.80
CA ASP A 157 -21.81 16.35 -5.70
C ASP A 157 -21.22 16.66 -4.30
N ALA A 158 -20.18 17.51 -4.22
CA ALA A 158 -19.47 17.79 -2.97
C ALA A 158 -20.39 18.39 -1.89
N ALA A 159 -21.27 19.34 -2.26
CA ALA A 159 -22.19 19.97 -1.31
C ALA A 159 -23.28 19.00 -0.78
N PRO A 160 -23.95 18.19 -1.62
CA PRO A 160 -24.81 17.10 -1.15
C PRO A 160 -24.11 16.10 -0.22
N VAL A 161 -22.91 15.64 -0.58
CA VAL A 161 -22.13 14.71 0.25
C VAL A 161 -21.76 15.36 1.59
N GLN A 162 -21.38 16.65 1.58
CA GLN A 162 -21.12 17.39 2.81
C GLN A 162 -22.34 17.42 3.73
N ARG A 163 -23.52 17.72 3.19
CA ARG A 163 -24.76 17.76 4.00
C ARG A 163 -25.11 16.39 4.58
N MET A 164 -24.87 15.31 3.83
CA MET A 164 -25.03 13.94 4.32
C MET A 164 -24.11 13.64 5.52
N LEU A 165 -22.88 14.16 5.50
CA LEU A 165 -21.91 13.97 6.59
C LEU A 165 -22.13 14.91 7.80
N GLY A 166 -22.92 15.98 7.64
CA GLY A 166 -23.37 16.90 8.70
C GLY A 166 -22.41 18.06 9.05
N ASP A 167 -22.92 19.05 9.82
CA ASP A 167 -22.26 20.31 10.21
C ASP A 167 -20.92 20.18 10.99
N THR A 168 -20.51 18.97 11.39
CA THR A 168 -19.13 18.74 11.87
C THR A 168 -18.10 18.78 10.73
N ALA A 169 -18.54 18.82 9.48
CA ALA A 169 -17.72 19.04 8.30
C ALA A 169 -17.76 20.52 7.89
N ASP A 170 -16.67 21.25 8.18
CA ASP A 170 -16.48 22.66 7.83
C ASP A 170 -16.66 22.92 6.31
N PRO A 171 -17.56 23.84 5.89
CA PRO A 171 -17.77 24.23 4.47
C PRO A 171 -16.57 24.79 3.73
N ALA A 172 -15.56 25.30 4.43
CA ALA A 172 -14.30 25.71 3.78
C ALA A 172 -13.37 24.52 3.45
N ARG A 173 -13.73 23.29 3.86
CA ARG A 173 -12.90 22.08 3.76
C ARG A 173 -13.35 21.04 2.73
N ILE A 174 -14.43 21.28 1.98
CA ILE A 174 -14.98 20.28 1.03
C ILE A 174 -15.07 20.79 -0.43
N ALA A 175 -14.96 22.10 -0.67
CA ALA A 175 -14.78 22.63 -2.03
C ALA A 175 -13.41 22.27 -2.67
N SER A 176 -12.54 21.65 -1.88
CA SER A 176 -11.52 20.70 -2.30
C SER A 176 -11.44 19.67 -1.16
N LEU A 177 -11.43 18.37 -1.45
CA LEU A 177 -11.13 17.28 -0.50
C LEU A 177 -12.32 16.80 0.33
N VAL A 178 -12.55 15.48 0.39
CA VAL A 178 -13.27 14.92 1.54
C VAL A 178 -12.29 14.90 2.71
N SER A 179 -12.25 15.99 3.48
CA SER A 179 -11.50 16.08 4.74
C SER A 179 -12.13 15.13 5.78
N ILE A 180 -11.48 14.02 6.08
CA ILE A 180 -11.96 13.01 7.04
C ILE A 180 -11.68 13.51 8.46
N GLY A 181 -12.72 14.05 9.11
CA GLY A 181 -12.65 14.54 10.49
C GLY A 181 -12.58 13.43 11.55
N SER A 182 -12.51 13.82 12.82
CA SER A 182 -12.49 12.89 13.95
C SER A 182 -13.73 11.97 13.95
N ARG A 183 -13.51 10.66 13.84
CA ARG A 183 -14.51 9.57 13.72
C ARG A 183 -15.25 9.46 12.38
N ALA A 184 -14.90 10.25 11.36
CA ALA A 184 -15.47 10.05 10.03
C ALA A 184 -15.03 8.68 9.49
N THR A 185 -15.99 7.97 8.92
CA THR A 185 -15.82 6.63 8.35
C THR A 185 -16.37 6.69 6.94
N LEU A 186 -15.48 6.60 5.95
CA LEU A 186 -15.86 6.40 4.56
C LEU A 186 -15.89 4.89 4.32
N ARG A 187 -17.07 4.34 4.04
CA ARG A 187 -17.33 2.90 3.94
C ARG A 187 -18.09 2.52 2.66
N ASP A 188 -17.83 1.32 2.19
CA ASP A 188 -18.65 0.50 1.28
C ASP A 188 -19.18 1.24 0.04
N GLY A 189 -18.42 1.18 -1.06
CA GLY A 189 -18.93 1.53 -2.40
C GLY A 189 -18.89 3.01 -2.78
N ALA A 190 -18.25 3.85 -1.97
CA ALA A 190 -17.90 5.21 -2.39
C ALA A 190 -16.86 5.14 -3.52
N PHE A 191 -17.24 5.61 -4.70
CA PHE A 191 -16.35 5.84 -5.84
C PHE A 191 -16.01 7.33 -5.87
N VAL A 192 -14.73 7.65 -5.69
CA VAL A 192 -14.24 9.03 -5.82
C VAL A 192 -13.41 9.08 -7.09
N ASN A 193 -13.85 9.88 -8.07
CA ASN A 193 -13.17 10.08 -9.34
C ASN A 193 -13.15 11.58 -9.62
N GLU A 194 -12.07 12.25 -9.20
CA GLU A 194 -11.88 13.67 -9.38
C GLU A 194 -10.39 13.99 -9.63
N ALA A 195 -10.13 15.10 -10.31
CA ALA A 195 -8.79 15.63 -10.56
C ALA A 195 -8.20 16.46 -9.39
N ALA A 196 -8.76 16.33 -8.18
CA ALA A 196 -8.33 17.09 -7.01
C ALA A 196 -7.13 16.42 -6.32
N THR A 197 -6.15 17.24 -5.90
CA THR A 197 -4.93 16.76 -5.25
C THR A 197 -4.78 17.39 -3.84
N PRO A 198 -4.73 16.60 -2.74
CA PRO A 198 -5.08 15.18 -2.65
C PRO A 198 -6.59 14.90 -2.85
N MET A 199 -7.04 13.63 -2.81
CA MET A 199 -8.47 13.29 -2.89
C MET A 199 -9.13 13.15 -1.51
N LEU A 200 -8.47 12.42 -0.60
CA LEU A 200 -8.89 12.25 0.80
C LEU A 200 -7.80 12.78 1.73
N ASP A 201 -8.16 13.68 2.65
CA ASP A 201 -7.23 14.28 3.60
C ASP A 201 -7.63 13.99 5.05
N PHE A 202 -6.69 13.48 5.85
CA PHE A 202 -6.86 13.42 7.30
C PHE A 202 -6.66 14.82 7.89
N ALA A 203 -7.73 15.38 8.46
CA ALA A 203 -7.72 16.72 9.03
C ALA A 203 -6.85 16.84 10.29
N THR A 204 -6.45 18.07 10.62
CA THR A 204 -5.86 18.40 11.92
C THR A 204 -6.69 17.86 13.08
N GLY A 205 -6.06 17.14 14.01
CA GLY A 205 -6.70 16.56 15.19
C GLY A 205 -7.57 15.34 14.90
N SER A 206 -7.47 14.71 13.72
CA SER A 206 -8.25 13.53 13.38
C SER A 206 -7.94 12.37 14.31
N GLN A 207 -8.96 11.88 15.00
CA GLN A 207 -8.85 10.72 15.89
C GLN A 207 -9.77 9.59 15.41
N ASN A 208 -9.21 8.39 15.28
CA ASN A 208 -9.93 7.19 14.85
C ASN A 208 -10.63 7.33 13.49
N ALA A 209 -10.13 8.21 12.63
CA ALA A 209 -10.60 8.40 11.26
C ALA A 209 -10.28 7.16 10.41
N ARG A 210 -11.20 6.77 9.52
CA ARG A 210 -11.08 5.53 8.73
C ARG A 210 -11.51 5.74 7.27
N VAL A 211 -10.67 5.26 6.36
CA VAL A 211 -10.97 5.00 4.96
C VAL A 211 -11.07 3.48 4.82
N GLU A 212 -12.26 2.93 4.60
CA GLU A 212 -12.48 1.49 4.64
C GLU A 212 -13.35 1.01 3.46
N GLY A 213 -12.92 0.02 2.68
CA GLY A 213 -13.78 -0.58 1.64
C GLY A 213 -14.14 0.36 0.48
N VAL A 214 -13.27 1.35 0.20
CA VAL A 214 -13.46 2.33 -0.88
C VAL A 214 -12.69 1.92 -2.13
N VAL A 215 -13.16 2.38 -3.30
CA VAL A 215 -12.41 2.31 -4.56
C VAL A 215 -12.15 3.74 -5.02
N ILE A 216 -10.89 4.09 -5.19
CA ILE A 216 -10.48 5.43 -5.60
C ILE A 216 -9.60 5.30 -6.84
N ASP A 217 -9.94 6.05 -7.88
CA ASP A 217 -9.24 6.07 -9.16
C ASP A 217 -8.90 7.53 -9.49
N SER A 218 -7.60 7.83 -9.57
CA SER A 218 -7.04 9.16 -9.79
C SER A 218 -6.28 9.21 -11.10
N THR A 219 -6.67 10.16 -11.97
CA THR A 219 -6.13 10.30 -13.34
C THR A 219 -5.36 11.62 -13.57
N ALA A 220 -4.98 12.34 -12.49
CA ALA A 220 -4.40 13.68 -12.59
C ALA A 220 -3.16 13.96 -11.69
N GLY A 221 -2.21 13.03 -11.57
CA GLY A 221 -1.00 13.25 -10.77
C GLY A 221 -1.28 13.48 -9.27
N ALA A 222 -2.43 13.01 -8.78
CA ALA A 222 -2.89 13.29 -7.42
C ALA A 222 -2.35 12.28 -6.40
N THR A 223 -1.99 12.79 -5.22
CA THR A 223 -1.95 11.96 -4.01
C THR A 223 -3.38 11.55 -3.66
N VAL A 224 -3.66 10.26 -3.52
CA VAL A 224 -5.04 9.81 -3.29
C VAL A 224 -5.43 9.97 -1.82
N ILE A 225 -4.70 9.36 -0.89
CA ILE A 225 -4.94 9.51 0.55
C ILE A 225 -3.76 10.22 1.19
N ASN A 226 -4.02 11.34 1.85
CA ASN A 226 -2.99 12.16 2.46
C ASN A 226 -3.26 12.40 3.95
N ALA A 227 -2.19 12.37 4.73
CA ALA A 227 -2.16 12.70 6.14
C ALA A 227 -1.02 13.70 6.36
N ASN A 228 -1.33 14.98 6.15
CA ASN A 228 -0.38 16.08 6.24
C ASN A 228 -0.87 17.16 7.22
N ALA A 229 -1.27 16.75 8.42
CA ALA A 229 -1.75 17.65 9.46
C ALA A 229 -1.42 17.13 10.87
N ALA A 230 -1.21 18.05 11.81
CA ALA A 230 -0.90 17.71 13.20
C ALA A 230 -2.10 17.07 13.94
N GLY A 231 -1.82 16.32 15.00
CA GLY A 231 -2.79 15.74 15.93
C GLY A 231 -3.50 14.49 15.41
N ILE A 232 -3.02 13.86 14.33
CA ILE A 232 -3.62 12.63 13.79
C ILE A 232 -3.31 11.45 14.74
N ARG A 233 -4.36 10.74 15.16
CA ARG A 233 -4.27 9.56 16.05
C ARG A 233 -5.16 8.43 15.56
N ASN A 234 -4.64 7.21 15.50
CA ASN A 234 -5.41 6.01 15.11
C ASN A 234 -6.07 6.14 13.71
N GLY A 235 -5.41 6.80 12.75
CA GLY A 235 -5.86 6.90 11.37
C GLY A 235 -5.73 5.55 10.65
N ARG A 236 -6.69 5.20 9.80
CA ARG A 236 -6.71 3.89 9.14
C ARG A 236 -7.12 3.97 7.68
N VAL A 237 -6.40 3.24 6.83
CA VAL A 237 -6.76 2.89 5.45
C VAL A 237 -6.86 1.37 5.40
N MET A 238 -8.04 0.84 5.12
CA MET A 238 -8.32 -0.60 5.25
C MET A 238 -9.16 -1.12 4.08
N ASN A 239 -8.81 -2.27 3.52
CA ASN A 239 -9.61 -2.90 2.45
C ASN A 239 -9.93 -1.93 1.29
N ALA A 240 -9.05 -0.97 1.02
CA ALA A 240 -9.24 0.02 -0.04
C ALA A 240 -8.63 -0.50 -1.35
N THR A 241 -9.21 -0.11 -2.48
CA THR A 241 -8.57 -0.20 -3.78
C THR A 241 -8.22 1.22 -4.21
N VAL A 242 -6.94 1.51 -4.39
CA VAL A 242 -6.43 2.83 -4.75
C VAL A 242 -5.63 2.70 -6.02
N ASP A 243 -6.05 3.42 -7.05
CA ASP A 243 -5.30 3.63 -8.28
C ASP A 243 -4.90 5.10 -8.33
N ALA A 244 -3.59 5.38 -8.28
CA ALA A 244 -3.05 6.72 -8.12
C ALA A 244 -2.02 7.04 -9.19
N ASP A 245 -2.12 8.20 -9.83
CA ASP A 245 -0.99 8.70 -10.63
C ASP A 245 0.22 9.08 -9.76
N ALA A 246 0.02 9.80 -8.64
CA ALA A 246 1.10 10.11 -7.69
C ALA A 246 1.01 9.17 -6.47
N TYR A 247 1.14 9.68 -5.25
CA TYR A 247 1.17 8.82 -4.05
C TYR A 247 -0.17 8.12 -3.79
N GLY A 248 -0.16 6.81 -3.58
CA GLY A 248 -1.37 6.08 -3.16
C GLY A 248 -1.79 6.51 -1.75
N VAL A 249 -0.88 6.35 -0.79
CA VAL A 249 -1.02 6.86 0.58
C VAL A 249 0.22 7.66 0.96
N LEU A 250 0.06 8.90 1.41
CA LEU A 250 1.14 9.76 1.87
C LEU A 250 0.87 10.25 3.29
N VAL A 251 1.77 9.94 4.23
CA VAL A 251 1.89 10.64 5.51
C VAL A 251 3.07 11.59 5.38
N ASN A 252 2.86 12.90 5.51
CA ASN A 252 3.89 13.90 5.19
C ASN A 252 4.25 14.78 6.39
N TYR A 253 5.31 15.60 6.25
CA TYR A 253 6.00 16.29 7.32
C TYR A 253 5.13 17.15 8.25
N ALA A 254 3.97 17.65 7.81
CA ALA A 254 3.09 18.43 8.69
C ALA A 254 2.29 17.55 9.66
N ALA A 255 2.26 16.22 9.47
CA ALA A 255 1.79 15.23 10.45
C ALA A 255 2.87 14.91 11.50
N ALA A 256 3.55 15.96 11.97
CA ALA A 256 4.73 15.95 12.83
C ALA A 256 4.54 15.33 14.22
N ASP A 257 3.36 14.87 14.59
CA ASP A 257 3.13 14.18 15.86
C ASP A 257 2.24 12.94 15.69
N ILE A 258 2.11 12.43 14.47
CA ILE A 258 1.22 11.31 14.14
C ILE A 258 1.53 10.06 14.98
N GLU A 259 0.47 9.40 15.46
CA GLU A 259 0.62 8.18 16.26
C GLU A 259 -0.51 7.21 15.94
N GLY A 260 -0.14 5.97 15.59
CA GLY A 260 -1.08 4.94 15.19
C GLY A 260 -1.71 5.25 13.82
N PHE A 261 -0.95 5.11 12.74
CA PHE A 261 -1.49 5.20 11.38
C PHE A 261 -1.29 3.88 10.66
N TRP A 262 -2.38 3.28 10.17
CA TRP A 262 -2.35 1.92 9.64
C TRP A 262 -2.90 1.86 8.22
N THR A 263 -2.14 1.27 7.31
CA THR A 263 -2.59 0.89 5.97
C THR A 263 -2.61 -0.63 5.89
N THR A 264 -3.79 -1.22 5.77
CA THR A 264 -3.93 -2.69 5.86
C THR A 264 -4.84 -3.28 4.79
N PHE A 265 -4.49 -4.47 4.30
CA PHE A 265 -5.32 -5.27 3.41
C PHE A 265 -5.88 -4.52 2.19
N SER A 266 -5.12 -3.54 1.67
CA SER A 266 -5.53 -2.70 0.54
C SER A 266 -4.77 -3.07 -0.74
N ASP A 267 -5.38 -2.90 -1.91
CA ASP A 267 -4.71 -2.96 -3.21
C ASP A 267 -4.38 -1.51 -3.62
N ILE A 268 -3.11 -1.15 -3.64
CA ILE A 268 -2.65 0.22 -3.87
C ILE A 268 -1.65 0.22 -5.02
N HIS A 269 -2.05 0.88 -6.10
CA HIS A 269 -1.23 1.19 -7.26
C HIS A 269 -0.88 2.67 -7.26
N SER A 270 0.35 2.99 -7.62
CA SER A 270 0.87 4.34 -7.82
C SER A 270 1.73 4.36 -9.07
N ASP A 271 1.44 5.18 -10.08
CA ASP A 271 2.16 5.16 -11.37
C ASP A 271 3.48 5.96 -11.34
N ASP A 272 3.47 7.15 -10.74
CA ASP A 272 4.59 8.10 -10.76
C ASP A 272 5.37 8.21 -9.44
N ALA A 273 4.79 7.77 -8.33
CA ALA A 273 5.31 7.94 -6.99
C ALA A 273 5.29 6.64 -6.17
N ASP A 274 5.12 6.75 -4.85
CA ASP A 274 5.13 5.59 -3.95
C ASP A 274 3.70 5.09 -3.71
N ALA A 275 3.53 3.77 -3.63
CA ALA A 275 2.24 3.20 -3.24
C ALA A 275 1.90 3.62 -1.80
N ILE A 276 2.86 3.52 -0.88
CA ILE A 276 2.74 4.04 0.49
C ILE A 276 4.03 4.79 0.84
N GLU A 277 3.90 6.06 1.24
CA GLU A 277 5.01 6.88 1.71
C GLU A 277 4.75 7.44 3.10
N ILE A 278 5.74 7.32 3.98
CA ILE A 278 5.75 7.93 5.32
C ILE A 278 6.94 8.87 5.40
N ASN A 279 6.74 10.14 5.06
CA ASN A 279 7.78 11.15 4.93
C ASN A 279 7.82 12.10 6.15
N LEU A 280 8.59 11.74 7.18
CA LEU A 280 8.74 12.47 8.45
C LEU A 280 10.23 12.73 8.83
N PRO A 281 11.08 13.25 7.91
CA PRO A 281 12.54 13.18 8.00
C PRO A 281 13.14 13.94 9.19
N ASP A 282 12.52 15.06 9.61
CA ASP A 282 13.06 15.95 10.64
C ASP A 282 12.45 15.77 12.04
N GLN A 283 11.45 14.91 12.18
CA GLN A 283 10.55 15.00 13.34
C GLN A 283 10.70 13.84 14.33
N GLY A 284 11.15 12.64 13.92
CA GLY A 284 11.34 11.50 14.83
C GLY A 284 10.11 11.17 15.71
N THR A 285 8.92 11.62 15.30
CA THR A 285 7.71 11.72 16.13
C THR A 285 6.63 10.75 15.70
N GLY A 286 6.62 10.34 14.43
CA GLY A 286 5.70 9.35 13.90
C GLY A 286 5.87 8.04 14.65
N LYS A 287 4.83 7.57 15.35
CA LYS A 287 4.89 6.34 16.14
C LYS A 287 3.83 5.34 15.73
N TYR A 288 4.16 4.06 15.81
CA TYR A 288 3.22 2.95 15.58
C TYR A 288 2.58 3.01 14.19
N ILE A 289 3.41 3.21 13.17
CA ILE A 289 3.01 3.26 11.77
C ILE A 289 3.07 1.86 11.15
N TRP A 290 1.94 1.37 10.64
CA TRP A 290 1.82 -0.02 10.17
C TRP A 290 1.41 -0.08 8.69
N SER A 291 2.11 -0.89 7.91
CA SER A 291 1.74 -1.30 6.55
C SER A 291 1.64 -2.83 6.53
N LEU A 292 0.41 -3.38 6.54
CA LEU A 292 0.17 -4.80 6.77
C LEU A 292 -0.72 -5.45 5.71
N GLY A 293 -0.22 -6.50 5.05
CA GLY A 293 -1.06 -7.36 4.21
C GLY A 293 -1.59 -6.68 2.95
N ASN A 294 -0.94 -5.62 2.47
CA ASN A 294 -1.36 -4.90 1.26
C ASN A 294 -0.84 -5.58 0.00
N LEU A 295 -1.52 -5.31 -1.12
CA LEU A 295 -1.05 -5.63 -2.46
C LEU A 295 -0.61 -4.32 -3.11
N LEU A 296 0.68 -4.19 -3.40
CA LEU A 296 1.32 -2.92 -3.71
C LEU A 296 1.94 -2.95 -5.10
N SER A 297 1.81 -1.86 -5.84
CA SER A 297 2.49 -1.64 -7.11
C SER A 297 2.94 -0.17 -7.18
N ALA A 298 4.23 0.05 -7.38
CA ALA A 298 4.78 1.38 -7.67
C ALA A 298 5.32 1.35 -9.11
N GLY A 299 4.51 1.87 -10.02
CA GLY A 299 4.60 1.80 -11.47
C GLY A 299 5.96 2.22 -12.03
N GLN A 300 6.24 1.72 -13.23
CA GLN A 300 7.53 1.88 -13.91
C GLN A 300 7.54 3.04 -14.92
N GLY A 301 6.41 3.73 -15.11
CA GLY A 301 6.21 4.69 -16.19
C GLY A 301 6.93 6.04 -16.01
N SER A 302 7.20 6.44 -14.78
CA SER A 302 7.77 7.75 -14.47
C SER A 302 9.30 7.76 -14.49
N THR A 303 9.89 8.96 -14.53
CA THR A 303 11.35 9.19 -14.43
C THR A 303 11.78 9.81 -13.10
N VAL A 304 10.88 10.00 -12.14
CA VAL A 304 11.21 10.55 -10.81
C VAL A 304 12.13 9.58 -10.06
N THR A 305 13.33 10.05 -9.69
CA THR A 305 14.37 9.21 -9.06
C THR A 305 14.29 9.17 -7.54
N THR A 306 13.33 9.87 -6.95
CA THR A 306 13.14 10.01 -5.49
C THR A 306 11.78 9.47 -5.04
N ALA A 307 11.10 8.73 -5.89
CA ALA A 307 9.81 8.10 -5.64
C ALA A 307 9.70 6.86 -6.54
N GLY A 308 8.69 6.02 -6.36
CA GLY A 308 8.59 4.70 -7.00
C GLY A 308 8.93 3.55 -6.06
N PHE A 309 8.90 3.79 -4.75
CA PHE A 309 8.98 2.77 -3.72
C PHE A 309 7.62 2.10 -3.53
N ALA A 310 7.56 0.79 -3.31
CA ALA A 310 6.30 0.19 -2.90
C ALA A 310 5.94 0.63 -1.46
N VAL A 311 6.94 0.72 -0.57
CA VAL A 311 6.81 1.37 0.74
C VAL A 311 8.05 2.22 1.04
N GLY A 312 7.88 3.53 1.18
CA GLY A 312 8.92 4.43 1.70
C GLY A 312 8.65 4.88 3.15
N LEU A 313 9.73 4.95 3.94
CA LEU A 313 9.69 5.24 5.37
C LEU A 313 10.85 6.17 5.75
N ALA A 314 10.60 7.48 5.83
CA ALA A 314 11.55 8.47 6.30
C ALA A 314 11.20 8.96 7.73
N GLY A 315 12.00 8.58 8.72
CA GLY A 315 11.89 9.05 10.11
C GLY A 315 10.84 8.46 11.07
N PRO A 316 9.95 7.48 10.73
CA PRO A 316 9.05 6.93 11.74
C PRO A 316 9.77 6.03 12.75
N GLN A 317 9.23 5.96 13.96
CA GLN A 317 9.71 5.11 15.07
C GLN A 317 8.71 4.00 15.40
N GLY A 318 9.20 2.78 15.62
CA GLY A 318 8.34 1.64 15.97
C GLY A 318 7.35 1.29 14.86
N HIS A 319 7.81 1.33 13.61
CA HIS A 319 7.02 0.99 12.44
C HIS A 319 7.01 -0.52 12.16
N ILE A 320 5.95 -1.03 11.52
CA ILE A 320 5.85 -2.41 11.07
C ILE A 320 5.41 -2.43 9.60
N THR A 321 6.23 -3.01 8.74
CA THR A 321 5.91 -3.25 7.32
C THR A 321 5.95 -4.75 7.08
N ALA A 322 4.80 -5.40 7.04
CA ALA A 322 4.75 -6.85 7.01
C ALA A 322 3.64 -7.44 6.16
N LEU A 323 3.87 -8.67 5.68
CA LEU A 323 2.90 -9.46 4.92
C LEU A 323 2.43 -8.80 3.60
N ASN A 324 3.12 -7.75 3.12
CA ASN A 324 2.75 -7.10 1.88
C ASN A 324 3.20 -7.93 0.68
N GLN A 325 2.39 -7.93 -0.37
CA GLN A 325 2.72 -8.48 -1.68
C GLN A 325 3.03 -7.32 -2.63
N ILE A 326 4.27 -7.21 -3.08
CA ILE A 326 4.74 -6.15 -3.97
C ILE A 326 4.81 -6.75 -5.38
N ARG A 327 3.92 -6.30 -6.28
CA ARG A 327 3.87 -6.79 -7.67
C ARG A 327 5.01 -6.23 -8.51
N GLU A 328 5.34 -4.97 -8.27
CA GLU A 328 6.45 -4.26 -8.91
C GLU A 328 6.83 -3.00 -8.10
N SER A 329 8.10 -2.60 -8.26
CA SER A 329 8.58 -1.29 -7.84
C SER A 329 9.65 -0.80 -8.81
N ARG A 330 9.55 0.46 -9.22
CA ARG A 330 10.58 1.11 -10.04
C ARG A 330 11.87 1.35 -9.27
N LEU A 331 11.75 1.80 -8.03
CA LEU A 331 12.87 1.93 -7.10
C LEU A 331 12.84 0.76 -6.13
N GLU A 332 13.24 0.98 -4.88
CA GLU A 332 13.30 -0.06 -3.89
C GLU A 332 11.92 -0.61 -3.51
N ALA A 333 11.84 -1.92 -3.23
CA ALA A 333 10.58 -2.48 -2.76
C ALA A 333 10.20 -1.84 -1.40
N ILE A 334 11.19 -1.72 -0.52
CA ILE A 334 11.05 -1.04 0.77
C ILE A 334 12.26 -0.14 1.00
N HIS A 335 12.00 1.16 1.15
CA HIS A 335 13.01 2.18 1.40
C HIS A 335 12.86 2.73 2.82
N VAL A 336 13.94 2.76 3.59
CA VAL A 336 13.92 3.20 4.99
C VAL A 336 15.04 4.19 5.25
N GLU A 337 14.70 5.40 5.68
CA GLU A 337 15.67 6.48 5.90
C GLU A 337 15.32 7.45 7.03
N ASP A 338 16.24 8.39 7.26
CA ASP A 338 16.10 9.57 8.12
C ASP A 338 15.79 9.32 9.60
N GLY A 339 16.62 8.51 10.26
CA GLY A 339 16.59 8.38 11.72
C GLY A 339 15.51 7.43 12.22
N GLN A 340 15.08 6.49 11.38
CA GLN A 340 14.24 5.36 11.73
C GLN A 340 14.77 4.59 12.95
N LYS A 341 13.87 4.14 13.82
CA LYS A 341 14.24 3.34 15.01
C LYS A 341 13.24 2.24 15.28
N ARG A 342 13.74 1.08 15.71
CA ARG A 342 12.92 -0.05 16.22
C ARG A 342 11.87 -0.52 15.21
N GLY A 343 12.20 -0.47 13.93
CA GLY A 343 11.34 -0.91 12.86
C GLY A 343 11.33 -2.42 12.69
N ILE A 344 10.24 -2.96 12.14
CA ILE A 344 10.16 -4.36 11.71
C ILE A 344 9.72 -4.38 10.25
N VAL A 345 10.48 -5.06 9.40
CA VAL A 345 10.14 -5.35 8.01
C VAL A 345 10.13 -6.86 7.83
N ALA A 346 8.95 -7.47 7.75
CA ALA A 346 8.86 -8.92 7.87
C ALA A 346 7.85 -9.58 6.93
N LEU A 347 8.22 -10.74 6.40
CA LEU A 347 7.30 -11.61 5.65
C LEU A 347 6.66 -10.93 4.42
N ASN A 348 7.33 -9.93 3.84
CA ASN A 348 6.90 -9.32 2.59
C ASN A 348 7.35 -10.20 1.42
N THR A 349 6.53 -10.30 0.38
CA THR A 349 6.90 -10.95 -0.88
C THR A 349 6.96 -9.92 -1.98
N GLY A 350 8.01 -9.93 -2.81
CA GLY A 350 8.17 -8.97 -3.89
C GLY A 350 8.69 -9.63 -5.16
N ALA A 351 8.08 -9.28 -6.28
CA ALA A 351 8.54 -9.60 -7.63
C ALA A 351 8.52 -8.32 -8.49
N GLY A 352 9.05 -8.38 -9.71
CA GLY A 352 9.04 -7.22 -10.61
C GLY A 352 9.86 -6.03 -10.11
N LEU A 353 10.78 -6.27 -9.17
CA LEU A 353 11.59 -5.22 -8.57
C LEU A 353 12.68 -4.78 -9.55
N GLN A 354 12.78 -3.49 -9.82
CA GLN A 354 13.77 -2.93 -10.76
C GLN A 354 15.05 -2.46 -10.06
N HIS A 355 14.98 -2.15 -8.76
CA HIS A 355 16.10 -1.72 -7.91
C HIS A 355 16.20 -2.60 -6.64
N ASP A 356 16.84 -2.08 -5.57
CA ASP A 356 17.13 -2.86 -4.36
C ASP A 356 15.86 -3.45 -3.73
N GLY A 357 15.96 -4.64 -3.14
CA GLY A 357 14.84 -5.24 -2.43
C GLY A 357 14.48 -4.40 -1.20
N ILE A 358 15.44 -4.24 -0.29
CA ILE A 358 15.30 -3.37 0.89
C ILE A 358 16.52 -2.48 0.97
N ARG A 359 16.31 -1.16 1.06
CA ARG A 359 17.37 -0.20 1.30
C ARG A 359 17.16 0.55 2.59
N VAL A 360 18.24 0.67 3.35
CA VAL A 360 18.27 1.32 4.66
C VAL A 360 19.42 2.31 4.66
N LEU A 361 19.16 3.58 4.92
CA LEU A 361 20.17 4.63 5.02
C LEU A 361 19.83 5.61 6.14
N ASN A 362 20.73 6.56 6.44
CA ASN A 362 20.50 7.60 7.46
C ASN A 362 20.90 8.96 6.88
N ARG A 363 20.17 9.41 5.85
CA ARG A 363 20.66 10.47 4.97
C ARG A 363 20.51 11.87 5.54
N GLU A 364 19.43 12.18 6.24
CA GLU A 364 19.12 13.58 6.60
C GLU A 364 18.90 13.80 8.10
N SER A 365 18.94 12.74 8.91
CA SER A 365 18.72 12.87 10.35
C SER A 365 19.90 13.53 11.07
N THR A 366 19.59 14.50 11.92
CA THR A 366 20.54 14.99 12.95
C THR A 366 20.76 13.98 14.07
N ASP A 367 19.94 12.92 14.13
CA ASP A 367 20.11 11.80 15.04
C ASP A 367 21.11 10.79 14.42
N PRO A 368 22.33 10.67 14.98
CA PRO A 368 23.37 9.83 14.40
C PRO A 368 23.09 8.33 14.53
N GLU A 369 22.01 7.94 15.22
CA GLU A 369 21.71 6.55 15.59
C GLU A 369 20.34 6.10 15.09
N ALA A 370 20.22 5.87 13.77
CA ALA A 370 19.24 4.92 13.27
C ALA A 370 19.62 3.51 13.77
N ASP A 371 18.73 2.88 14.54
CA ASP A 371 19.06 1.69 15.35
C ASP A 371 17.90 0.68 15.42
N GLY A 372 18.28 -0.61 15.42
CA GLY A 372 17.40 -1.72 15.78
C GLY A 372 16.33 -2.06 14.74
N LEU A 373 16.65 -2.02 13.45
CA LEU A 373 15.76 -2.52 12.41
C LEU A 373 15.84 -4.06 12.34
N VAL A 374 14.67 -4.72 12.29
CA VAL A 374 14.57 -6.17 12.12
C VAL A 374 13.97 -6.48 10.75
N LEU A 375 14.77 -7.10 9.88
CA LEU A 375 14.39 -7.63 8.58
C LEU A 375 14.25 -9.15 8.67
N LEU A 376 13.03 -9.68 8.59
CA LEU A 376 12.75 -11.09 8.87
C LEU A 376 11.87 -11.76 7.83
N GLY A 377 12.37 -12.84 7.20
CA GLY A 377 11.49 -13.72 6.41
C GLY A 377 10.94 -13.11 5.13
N ASN A 378 11.55 -12.06 4.59
CA ASN A 378 11.11 -11.46 3.33
C ASN A 378 11.54 -12.34 2.15
N HIS A 379 10.70 -12.43 1.11
CA HIS A 379 10.96 -13.17 -0.12
C HIS A 379 10.94 -12.18 -1.29
N LEU A 380 12.10 -11.72 -1.72
CA LEU A 380 12.23 -10.67 -2.72
C LEU A 380 12.97 -11.20 -3.95
N ARG A 381 12.48 -10.83 -5.13
CA ARG A 381 13.08 -11.19 -6.41
C ARG A 381 13.25 -9.95 -7.27
N HIS A 382 14.48 -9.74 -7.74
CA HIS A 382 14.78 -8.77 -8.79
C HIS A 382 14.54 -9.40 -10.15
N ASP A 383 13.77 -8.70 -10.99
CA ASP A 383 13.46 -9.13 -12.36
C ASP A 383 13.91 -8.08 -13.40
N GLY A 384 14.54 -6.99 -12.95
CA GLY A 384 14.97 -5.87 -13.79
C GLY A 384 16.33 -6.09 -14.47
N ALA A 385 16.69 -5.20 -15.39
CA ALA A 385 17.99 -5.19 -16.07
C ALA A 385 19.05 -4.29 -15.37
N GLY A 386 18.75 -3.79 -14.17
CA GLY A 386 19.64 -2.92 -13.41
C GLY A 386 20.86 -3.67 -12.89
N SER A 387 22.04 -3.03 -12.98
CA SER A 387 23.28 -3.50 -12.34
C SER A 387 23.53 -2.79 -11.02
N GLY A 388 24.24 -3.43 -10.10
CA GLY A 388 24.55 -2.93 -8.76
C GLY A 388 23.35 -2.97 -7.82
N VAL A 389 22.45 -3.93 -8.01
CA VAL A 389 21.20 -4.04 -7.27
C VAL A 389 21.37 -4.98 -6.09
N TYR A 390 20.85 -4.58 -4.93
CA TYR A 390 21.05 -5.27 -3.66
C TYR A 390 19.76 -5.94 -3.19
N GLY A 391 19.83 -7.17 -2.69
CA GLY A 391 18.68 -7.78 -2.00
C GLY A 391 18.35 -7.02 -0.72
N VAL A 392 19.36 -6.80 0.12
CA VAL A 392 19.31 -5.90 1.28
C VAL A 392 20.54 -5.00 1.30
N ARG A 393 20.34 -3.70 1.42
CA ARG A 393 21.42 -2.70 1.47
C ARG A 393 21.33 -1.82 2.69
N PHE A 394 22.32 -1.95 3.58
CA PHE A 394 22.57 -0.96 4.63
C PHE A 394 23.64 0.02 4.14
N LEU A 395 23.22 1.24 3.81
CA LEU A 395 24.12 2.30 3.42
C LEU A 395 24.71 2.97 4.66
N HIS A 396 26.03 3.10 4.70
CA HIS A 396 26.70 4.01 5.61
C HIS A 396 27.05 5.28 4.84
N ASP A 397 26.55 6.41 5.31
CA ASP A 397 26.89 7.72 4.81
C ASP A 397 27.57 8.56 5.90
N GLY A 398 27.89 9.82 5.59
CA GLY A 398 28.55 10.73 6.53
C GLY A 398 27.71 11.10 7.75
N ASN A 399 26.43 10.72 7.80
CA ASN A 399 25.45 11.22 8.76
C ASN A 399 25.11 10.20 9.87
N GLY A 400 25.53 8.94 9.76
CA GLY A 400 25.43 8.03 10.90
C GLY A 400 25.82 6.58 10.64
N THR A 401 25.80 5.80 11.72
CA THR A 401 26.08 4.34 11.68
C THR A 401 24.78 3.59 11.94
N LEU A 402 24.42 2.67 11.04
CA LEU A 402 23.24 1.80 11.21
C LEU A 402 23.58 0.60 12.09
N ARG A 403 23.28 0.70 13.39
CA ARG A 403 23.67 -0.31 14.41
C ARG A 403 22.54 -1.28 14.74
N HIS A 404 22.94 -2.43 15.31
CA HIS A 404 22.09 -3.48 15.87
C HIS A 404 20.95 -3.95 14.96
N ASN A 405 21.17 -3.88 13.64
CA ASN A 405 20.21 -4.38 12.67
C ASN A 405 20.28 -5.90 12.61
N ILE A 406 19.11 -6.52 12.45
CA ILE A 406 18.94 -7.97 12.38
C ILE A 406 18.35 -8.29 11.01
N THR A 407 19.01 -9.12 10.22
CA THR A 407 18.58 -9.58 8.89
C THR A 407 18.56 -11.10 8.87
N LEU A 408 17.38 -11.67 9.11
CA LEU A 408 17.20 -13.11 9.33
C LEU A 408 16.22 -13.75 8.35
N ALA A 409 16.53 -14.97 7.91
CA ALA A 409 15.60 -15.85 7.22
C ALA A 409 15.00 -15.29 5.91
N ASN A 410 15.65 -14.33 5.26
CA ASN A 410 15.16 -13.75 4.00
C ASN A 410 15.56 -14.64 2.82
N TYR A 411 14.71 -14.71 1.80
CA TYR A 411 15.02 -15.28 0.49
C TYR A 411 15.17 -14.14 -0.52
N LEU A 412 16.36 -14.00 -1.12
CA LEU A 412 16.73 -12.89 -1.99
C LEU A 412 17.24 -13.46 -3.32
N ALA A 413 16.52 -13.23 -4.42
CA ALA A 413 16.84 -13.83 -5.72
C ALA A 413 17.05 -12.79 -6.83
N GLY A 414 18.01 -13.03 -7.71
CA GLY A 414 18.24 -12.22 -8.92
C GLY A 414 19.00 -10.90 -8.69
N PHE A 415 19.40 -10.61 -7.46
CA PHE A 415 20.16 -9.40 -7.11
C PHE A 415 21.66 -9.62 -7.37
N ASP A 416 22.38 -8.61 -7.85
CA ASP A 416 23.84 -8.70 -8.00
C ASP A 416 24.56 -8.93 -6.66
N ILE A 417 24.04 -8.30 -5.60
CA ILE A 417 24.57 -8.42 -4.25
C ILE A 417 23.43 -8.90 -3.32
N GLY A 418 23.62 -10.02 -2.64
CA GLY A 418 22.60 -10.56 -1.73
C GLY A 418 22.34 -9.63 -0.54
N VAL A 419 23.31 -9.50 0.36
CA VAL A 419 23.23 -8.61 1.53
C VAL A 419 24.48 -7.74 1.61
N SER A 420 24.30 -6.42 1.62
CA SER A 420 25.35 -5.45 1.95
C SER A 420 25.17 -4.95 3.38
N ALA A 421 25.94 -5.52 4.30
CA ALA A 421 26.04 -5.03 5.66
C ALA A 421 26.96 -3.78 5.68
N GLY A 422 26.45 -2.68 6.24
CA GLY A 422 27.20 -1.43 6.35
C GLY A 422 28.37 -1.51 7.33
N SER A 423 28.72 -0.40 7.97
CA SER A 423 29.63 -0.41 9.13
C SER A 423 28.81 -0.63 10.40
N SER A 424 29.11 -1.71 11.15
CA SER A 424 28.82 -1.95 12.58
C SER A 424 28.58 -3.43 12.87
N ASP A 425 28.37 -3.77 14.14
CA ASP A 425 27.78 -5.04 14.53
C ASP A 425 26.36 -5.17 13.97
N GLN A 426 26.15 -6.17 13.11
CA GLN A 426 24.85 -6.55 12.56
C GLN A 426 24.65 -8.06 12.75
N VAL A 427 23.41 -8.50 12.84
CA VAL A 427 23.09 -9.93 12.87
C VAL A 427 22.52 -10.29 11.52
N VAL A 428 23.34 -10.86 10.64
CA VAL A 428 22.88 -11.42 9.36
C VAL A 428 22.94 -12.94 9.48
N GLY A 429 21.84 -13.63 9.15
CA GLY A 429 21.77 -15.08 9.28
C GLY A 429 20.52 -15.73 8.73
N ALA A 430 20.54 -17.05 8.60
CA ALA A 430 19.51 -17.88 7.98
C ALA A 430 19.00 -17.42 6.61
N ASN A 431 19.68 -16.51 5.91
CA ASN A 431 19.22 -15.99 4.61
C ASN A 431 19.56 -17.00 3.49
N VAL A 432 18.70 -17.06 2.50
CA VAL A 432 18.91 -17.77 1.22
C VAL A 432 19.10 -16.73 0.15
N ILE A 433 20.24 -16.76 -0.53
CA ILE A 433 20.58 -15.82 -1.59
C ILE A 433 20.75 -16.60 -2.88
N GLU A 434 19.96 -16.29 -3.90
CA GLU A 434 19.91 -17.03 -5.17
C GLU A 434 20.36 -16.16 -6.35
N GLY A 435 21.32 -16.67 -7.13
CA GLY A 435 21.75 -16.05 -8.39
C GLY A 435 22.52 -14.73 -8.24
N ALA A 436 23.10 -14.45 -7.07
CA ALA A 436 23.89 -13.24 -6.84
C ALA A 436 25.33 -13.37 -7.36
N THR A 437 25.98 -12.27 -7.72
CA THR A 437 27.41 -12.24 -8.03
C THR A 437 28.25 -12.21 -6.75
N ILE A 438 27.80 -11.43 -5.77
CA ILE A 438 28.39 -11.34 -4.43
C ILE A 438 27.32 -11.73 -3.42
N GLY A 439 27.60 -12.75 -2.62
CA GLY A 439 26.67 -13.19 -1.58
C GLY A 439 26.50 -12.14 -0.49
N LEU A 440 27.62 -11.79 0.14
CA LEU A 440 27.67 -10.91 1.29
C LEU A 440 28.73 -9.83 1.10
N GLN A 441 28.38 -8.57 1.38
CA GLN A 441 29.29 -7.44 1.24
C GLN A 441 29.45 -6.65 2.54
N LEU A 442 30.69 -6.36 2.97
CA LEU A 442 31.03 -5.55 4.15
C LEU A 442 32.05 -4.45 3.81
N LEU A 443 31.62 -3.32 3.24
CA LEU A 443 32.53 -2.31 2.67
C LEU A 443 33.06 -1.24 3.62
N ASN A 444 32.51 -1.08 4.83
CA ASN A 444 32.84 0.09 5.67
C ASN A 444 33.68 -0.22 6.91
N GLY A 445 34.16 -1.46 7.03
CA GLY A 445 35.09 -1.91 8.07
C GLY A 445 34.45 -1.98 9.46
N SER A 446 34.81 -3.00 10.24
CA SER A 446 34.17 -3.40 11.52
C SER A 446 32.77 -4.01 11.43
N GLY A 447 32.32 -4.40 10.24
CA GLY A 447 31.13 -5.22 10.10
C GLY A 447 31.31 -6.57 10.80
N ARG A 448 30.37 -6.96 11.65
CA ARG A 448 30.32 -8.30 12.27
C ARG A 448 29.05 -9.00 11.83
N ILE A 449 29.14 -10.29 11.50
CA ILE A 449 28.01 -11.15 11.11
C ILE A 449 28.08 -12.45 11.89
N THR A 450 26.98 -12.89 12.49
CA THR A 450 27.00 -13.94 13.54
C THR A 450 26.17 -15.18 13.26
N ASP A 451 25.44 -15.29 12.14
CA ASP A 451 24.56 -16.44 11.88
C ASP A 451 24.54 -16.85 10.38
N GLY A 452 24.23 -18.12 10.07
CA GLY A 452 24.62 -18.79 8.81
C GLY A 452 23.98 -18.22 7.54
N ILE A 453 24.59 -18.38 6.36
CA ILE A 453 23.98 -17.98 5.08
C ILE A 453 24.03 -19.14 4.09
N LEU A 454 22.93 -19.39 3.39
CA LEU A 454 22.85 -20.33 2.27
C LEU A 454 22.84 -19.57 0.94
N PHE A 455 23.70 -19.99 0.04
CA PHE A 455 23.80 -19.48 -1.32
C PHE A 455 23.35 -20.55 -2.31
N LYS A 456 22.51 -20.14 -3.27
CA LYS A 456 21.93 -20.99 -4.30
C LYS A 456 22.25 -20.46 -5.70
N ASP A 457 22.65 -21.34 -6.62
CA ASP A 457 22.87 -21.00 -8.03
C ASP A 457 23.83 -19.77 -8.21
N GLY A 458 24.88 -19.72 -7.40
CA GLY A 458 25.78 -18.57 -7.18
C GLY A 458 25.94 -18.30 -5.68
N PRO A 459 26.94 -17.52 -5.20
CA PRO A 459 27.68 -16.49 -5.91
C PRO A 459 29.11 -16.85 -6.35
N ASP A 460 29.66 -16.03 -7.25
CA ASP A 460 31.09 -16.05 -7.60
C ASP A 460 31.97 -15.76 -6.37
N VAL A 461 31.52 -14.84 -5.52
CA VAL A 461 32.19 -14.45 -4.28
C VAL A 461 31.25 -14.66 -3.10
N LEU A 462 31.54 -15.62 -2.20
CA LEU A 462 30.68 -15.85 -1.03
C LEU A 462 30.62 -14.61 -0.12
N ALA A 463 31.78 -13.96 0.09
CA ALA A 463 31.87 -12.73 0.85
C ALA A 463 32.92 -11.77 0.30
N GLU A 464 32.55 -10.49 0.17
CA GLU A 464 33.46 -9.38 -0.07
C GLU A 464 33.55 -8.52 1.18
N ALA A 465 34.76 -8.25 1.66
CA ALA A 465 34.94 -7.62 2.95
C ALA A 465 36.13 -6.66 2.98
N LYS A 466 35.94 -5.49 3.58
CA LYS A 466 37.00 -4.53 3.86
C LYS A 466 37.67 -4.80 5.21
N ASP A 467 38.72 -4.05 5.51
CA ASP A 467 39.52 -4.12 6.73
C ASP A 467 38.71 -4.21 8.03
N ARG A 468 39.14 -5.11 8.92
CA ARG A 468 38.55 -5.42 10.23
C ARG A 468 37.15 -6.04 10.17
N SER A 469 36.65 -6.41 9.01
CA SER A 469 35.37 -7.13 8.89
C SER A 469 35.48 -8.56 9.38
N ARG A 470 34.41 -9.05 10.01
CA ARG A 470 34.37 -10.34 10.72
C ARG A 470 33.10 -11.09 10.37
N ILE A 471 33.25 -12.24 9.72
CA ILE A 471 32.14 -13.15 9.42
C ILE A 471 32.27 -14.30 10.41
N ASP A 472 31.67 -14.15 11.58
CA ASP A 472 31.71 -15.08 12.71
C ASP A 472 30.78 -16.29 12.53
N THR A 473 30.45 -16.61 11.29
CA THR A 473 29.43 -17.60 10.93
C THR A 473 29.91 -18.51 9.80
N ARG A 474 29.07 -19.50 9.48
CA ARG A 474 29.23 -20.43 8.38
C ARG A 474 28.55 -19.93 7.10
N LEU A 475 29.30 -19.92 6.00
CA LEU A 475 28.82 -19.63 4.66
C LEU A 475 28.64 -20.94 3.87
N VAL A 476 27.44 -21.25 3.39
CA VAL A 476 27.17 -22.49 2.65
C VAL A 476 26.73 -22.15 1.24
N SER A 477 27.35 -22.73 0.22
CA SER A 477 26.93 -22.60 -1.17
C SER A 477 26.61 -23.97 -1.77
N ASP A 478 25.61 -24.04 -2.64
CA ASP A 478 25.31 -25.24 -3.43
C ASP A 478 26.05 -25.30 -4.78
N THR A 479 26.87 -24.28 -5.06
CA THR A 479 27.74 -24.16 -6.23
C THR A 479 29.18 -23.85 -5.81
N THR A 480 30.14 -24.09 -6.70
CA THR A 480 31.56 -23.79 -6.46
C THR A 480 31.81 -22.28 -6.62
N PRO A 481 32.11 -21.52 -5.55
CA PRO A 481 32.44 -20.11 -5.69
C PRO A 481 33.84 -19.94 -6.30
N ALA A 482 34.06 -18.85 -7.05
CA ALA A 482 35.40 -18.45 -7.48
C ALA A 482 36.26 -18.00 -6.29
N GLN A 483 35.65 -17.37 -5.30
CA GLN A 483 36.31 -16.93 -4.07
C GLN A 483 35.42 -17.09 -2.84
N VAL A 484 36.01 -17.58 -1.74
CA VAL A 484 35.34 -17.62 -0.43
C VAL A 484 35.30 -16.23 0.20
N LEU A 485 36.41 -15.52 0.18
CA LEU A 485 36.54 -14.18 0.76
C LEU A 485 37.39 -13.31 -0.17
N ASN A 486 36.77 -12.26 -0.73
CA ASN A 486 37.45 -11.21 -1.47
C ASN A 486 37.74 -10.04 -0.54
N HIS A 487 39.01 -9.79 -0.21
CA HIS A 487 39.40 -8.62 0.58
C HIS A 487 39.68 -7.42 -0.31
N THR A 488 39.02 -6.29 -0.03
CA THR A 488 39.10 -5.06 -0.87
C THR A 488 39.68 -3.85 -0.11
N GLY A 489 40.23 -4.05 1.09
CA GLY A 489 40.78 -2.98 1.93
C GLY A 489 42.24 -2.63 1.68
N ALA A 490 42.65 -1.42 2.07
CA ALA A 490 44.04 -0.94 2.02
C ALA A 490 44.42 -0.14 3.27
N GLY A 491 43.66 -0.31 4.35
CA GLY A 491 43.74 0.47 5.57
C GLY A 491 44.81 0.00 6.56
N GLN A 492 44.96 0.78 7.64
CA GLN A 492 45.97 0.60 8.68
C GLN A 492 45.88 -0.73 9.45
N PHE A 493 44.71 -1.37 9.46
CA PHE A 493 44.45 -2.66 10.10
C PHE A 493 43.99 -3.66 9.04
N PRO A 494 44.90 -4.16 8.19
CA PRO A 494 44.52 -4.88 6.99
C PRO A 494 43.82 -6.20 7.30
N GLY A 495 42.88 -6.54 6.46
CA GLY A 495 42.32 -7.89 6.33
C GLY A 495 40.95 -8.11 6.96
N ALA A 496 40.35 -9.23 6.58
CA ALA A 496 39.04 -9.70 7.02
C ALA A 496 39.09 -11.22 7.23
N TYR A 497 38.13 -11.79 7.95
CA TYR A 497 38.03 -13.24 8.09
C TYR A 497 36.60 -13.77 7.99
N VAL A 498 36.50 -15.05 7.64
CA VAL A 498 35.33 -15.91 7.75
C VAL A 498 35.67 -17.11 8.63
N LYS A 499 34.75 -17.54 9.50
CA LYS A 499 35.00 -18.71 10.36
C LYS A 499 34.86 -20.03 9.59
N SER A 500 33.71 -20.27 8.99
CA SER A 500 33.43 -21.57 8.42
C SER A 500 32.78 -21.41 7.05
N PHE A 501 32.98 -22.39 6.17
CA PHE A 501 32.32 -22.40 4.87
C PHE A 501 32.14 -23.81 4.33
N ALA A 502 31.17 -24.00 3.44
CA ALA A 502 30.99 -25.25 2.73
C ALA A 502 30.46 -25.02 1.31
N TYR A 503 30.93 -25.81 0.35
CA TYR A 503 30.47 -25.79 -1.03
C TYR A 503 30.90 -27.05 -1.79
N PRO A 504 30.19 -27.44 -2.86
CA PRO A 504 30.66 -28.50 -3.74
C PRO A 504 31.78 -28.00 -4.66
N VAL A 505 32.67 -28.92 -5.02
CA VAL A 505 33.59 -28.79 -6.15
C VAL A 505 33.29 -29.93 -7.12
N TYR A 506 33.21 -29.60 -8.40
CA TYR A 506 32.92 -30.57 -9.46
C TYR A 506 34.19 -30.87 -10.25
N GLY A 507 34.52 -32.15 -10.38
CA GLY A 507 35.58 -32.63 -11.25
C GLY A 507 35.02 -33.60 -12.29
N SER A 508 35.47 -33.47 -13.53
CA SER A 508 35.21 -34.46 -14.58
C SER A 508 36.49 -35.23 -14.88
N HIS A 509 36.46 -36.56 -14.80
CA HIS A 509 37.58 -37.40 -15.21
C HIS A 509 37.17 -38.31 -16.38
N THR A 510 37.85 -38.16 -17.51
CA THR A 510 37.55 -38.89 -18.76
C THR A 510 38.65 -39.87 -19.20
N GLY A 511 39.70 -40.06 -18.38
CA GLY A 511 40.85 -40.92 -18.67
C GLY A 511 40.79 -42.32 -18.06
N SER A 512 41.67 -43.22 -18.53
CA SER A 512 41.85 -44.58 -17.98
C SER A 512 43.18 -44.75 -17.22
N GLU A 513 43.91 -43.67 -16.99
CA GLU A 513 45.21 -43.67 -16.30
C GLU A 513 45.09 -42.90 -14.98
N THR A 514 45.89 -43.29 -13.99
CA THR A 514 45.99 -42.62 -12.68
C THR A 514 46.36 -41.15 -12.87
N LEU A 515 45.36 -40.27 -12.89
CA LEU A 515 45.55 -38.83 -12.96
C LEU A 515 45.63 -38.25 -11.55
N GLU A 516 46.65 -37.42 -11.36
CA GLU A 516 46.78 -36.48 -10.26
C GLU A 516 45.92 -35.25 -10.56
N ASP A 517 44.60 -35.43 -10.76
CA ASP A 517 43.73 -34.29 -10.98
C ASP A 517 43.47 -33.61 -9.64
N PHE A 518 43.94 -32.37 -9.54
CA PHE A 518 43.75 -31.56 -8.35
C PHE A 518 42.46 -30.76 -8.49
N ALA A 519 41.51 -31.02 -7.60
CA ALA A 519 40.38 -30.12 -7.40
C ALA A 519 40.89 -28.87 -6.65
N GLU A 520 40.76 -27.71 -7.29
CA GLU A 520 41.01 -26.43 -6.62
C GLU A 520 39.92 -26.24 -5.56
N ILE A 521 40.32 -26.09 -4.30
CA ILE A 521 39.38 -25.84 -3.21
C ILE A 521 39.20 -24.33 -3.07
N PHE A 522 40.22 -23.61 -2.59
CA PHE A 522 40.19 -22.14 -2.44
C PHE A 522 41.58 -21.51 -2.54
N PRO A 523 41.68 -20.19 -2.79
CA PRO A 523 42.95 -19.47 -2.83
C PRO A 523 43.75 -19.54 -1.51
N MET A 524 45.06 -19.77 -1.63
CA MET A 524 46.09 -19.81 -0.58
C MET A 524 47.34 -19.02 -1.01
N GLY A 525 47.18 -17.73 -1.28
CA GLY A 525 48.32 -16.86 -1.57
C GLY A 525 49.11 -16.49 -0.31
N ALA A 526 50.08 -15.59 -0.51
CA ALA A 526 50.94 -15.08 0.56
C ALA A 526 50.20 -14.22 1.61
N ASN A 527 48.99 -13.80 1.27
CA ASN A 527 48.15 -12.90 2.04
C ASN A 527 47.06 -13.62 2.83
N GLU A 528 46.78 -14.86 2.49
CA GLU A 528 45.79 -15.69 3.12
C GLU A 528 46.39 -16.39 4.34
N ARG A 529 45.57 -16.61 5.36
CA ARG A 529 45.89 -17.43 6.54
C ARG A 529 44.71 -18.35 6.78
N ILE A 530 44.97 -19.61 7.10
CA ILE A 530 43.91 -20.54 7.47
C ILE A 530 44.30 -21.34 8.70
N ALA A 531 43.34 -21.57 9.59
CA ALA A 531 43.51 -22.47 10.73
C ALA A 531 42.15 -23.12 11.04
N GLY A 532 42.05 -24.45 10.92
CA GLY A 532 40.78 -25.14 11.15
C GLY A 532 40.80 -26.61 10.75
N ARG A 533 39.64 -27.26 10.80
CA ARG A 533 39.44 -28.61 10.28
C ARG A 533 38.76 -28.50 8.91
N ILE A 534 39.34 -29.16 7.91
CA ILE A 534 38.70 -29.37 6.62
C ILE A 534 38.17 -30.80 6.55
N THR A 535 36.96 -30.95 6.03
CA THR A 535 36.29 -32.22 5.78
C THR A 535 35.85 -32.23 4.33
N LEU A 536 36.11 -33.34 3.65
CA LEU A 536 35.86 -33.53 2.24
C LEU A 536 35.05 -34.81 2.10
N MET A 537 33.90 -34.69 1.43
CA MET A 537 33.02 -35.82 1.19
C MET A 537 32.79 -35.92 -0.31
N ALA A 538 33.33 -36.97 -0.94
CA ALA A 538 33.06 -37.16 -2.36
C ALA A 538 31.88 -38.11 -2.57
N HIS A 539 31.02 -37.68 -3.48
CA HIS A 539 29.82 -38.36 -3.93
C HIS A 539 30.10 -38.94 -5.31
N ALA A 540 30.50 -40.21 -5.33
CA ALA A 540 30.48 -41.06 -6.52
C ALA A 540 29.44 -42.18 -6.30
N GLN A 541 29.55 -43.31 -7.00
CA GLN A 541 28.74 -44.51 -6.69
C GLN A 541 28.90 -44.99 -5.24
N ARG A 542 29.94 -44.56 -4.53
CA ARG A 542 30.14 -44.75 -3.09
C ARG A 542 30.65 -43.46 -2.46
N HIS A 543 30.29 -43.22 -1.21
CA HIS A 543 30.82 -42.10 -0.44
C HIS A 543 32.24 -42.41 0.05
N CYS A 544 33.15 -41.46 -0.13
CA CYS A 544 34.43 -41.43 0.59
C CYS A 544 34.43 -40.22 1.53
N PHE A 545 35.33 -40.27 2.51
CA PHE A 545 35.45 -39.23 3.53
C PHE A 545 36.93 -39.00 3.84
N PHE A 546 37.32 -37.73 3.89
CA PHE A 546 38.61 -37.27 4.38
C PHE A 546 38.39 -36.11 5.34
N SER A 547 39.12 -36.06 6.45
CA SER A 547 39.11 -34.93 7.38
C SER A 547 40.48 -34.71 7.98
N ALA A 548 40.93 -33.46 8.08
CA ALA A 548 42.24 -33.12 8.64
C ALA A 548 42.23 -31.72 9.27
N ASP A 549 43.09 -31.50 10.26
CA ASP A 549 43.40 -30.16 10.78
C ASP A 549 44.44 -29.52 9.85
N ILE A 550 44.17 -28.30 9.38
CA ILE A 550 45.03 -27.55 8.45
C ILE A 550 45.44 -26.20 9.03
N LEU A 551 46.70 -25.83 8.77
CA LEU A 551 47.26 -24.51 9.08
C LEU A 551 48.04 -23.98 7.87
N TRP A 552 47.72 -22.75 7.45
CA TRP A 552 48.44 -21.99 6.43
C TRP A 552 48.87 -20.65 6.98
N ASP A 553 50.18 -20.39 6.93
CA ASP A 553 50.81 -19.16 7.43
C ASP A 553 51.17 -18.16 6.33
N GLY A 554 50.70 -18.38 5.10
CA GLY A 554 51.07 -17.62 3.91
C GLY A 554 52.23 -18.21 3.11
N ALA A 555 52.89 -19.25 3.60
CA ALA A 555 54.01 -19.89 2.91
C ALA A 555 54.02 -21.42 3.02
N THR A 556 53.63 -21.95 4.19
CA THR A 556 53.71 -23.38 4.51
C THR A 556 52.34 -23.93 4.89
N LEU A 557 51.93 -25.03 4.25
CA LEU A 557 50.76 -25.81 4.63
C LEU A 557 51.18 -26.91 5.60
N THR A 558 50.57 -26.91 6.80
CA THR A 558 50.71 -28.00 7.77
C THR A 558 49.38 -28.77 7.83
N VAL A 559 49.44 -30.09 7.67
CA VAL A 559 48.29 -30.99 7.76
C VAL A 559 48.50 -31.97 8.91
N GLN A 560 47.53 -32.10 9.82
CA GLN A 560 47.61 -32.93 11.02
C GLN A 560 46.30 -33.68 11.27
N ASN A 561 46.35 -34.69 12.16
CA ASN A 561 45.18 -35.43 12.64
C ASN A 561 44.25 -35.94 11.53
N MET A 562 44.86 -36.49 10.47
CA MET A 562 44.13 -36.97 9.30
C MET A 562 43.29 -38.20 9.64
N VAL A 563 42.04 -38.19 9.18
CA VAL A 563 41.10 -39.31 9.22
C VAL A 563 40.60 -39.54 7.80
N GLU A 564 40.79 -40.75 7.31
CA GLU A 564 40.38 -41.14 5.96
C GLU A 564 39.54 -42.42 6.01
N MET A 565 38.39 -42.41 5.35
CA MET A 565 37.62 -43.62 5.06
C MET A 565 37.63 -43.85 3.56
N ASN A 566 38.53 -44.74 3.15
CA ASN A 566 38.74 -45.07 1.76
C ASN A 566 38.17 -46.46 1.43
N ARG A 567 37.01 -46.50 0.76
CA ARG A 567 36.38 -47.75 0.27
C ARG A 567 36.65 -48.03 -1.22
N LEU A 568 37.46 -47.19 -1.88
CA LEU A 568 37.62 -47.17 -3.33
C LEU A 568 39.09 -47.15 -3.80
N GLY A 569 40.07 -47.27 -2.90
CA GLY A 569 41.48 -47.13 -3.24
C GLY A 569 41.91 -45.68 -3.53
N TRP A 570 41.15 -44.71 -3.01
CA TRP A 570 41.44 -43.28 -3.11
C TRP A 570 42.70 -42.92 -2.33
N GLN A 571 43.67 -42.27 -2.95
CA GLN A 571 44.69 -41.56 -2.17
C GLN A 571 44.30 -40.10 -2.15
N THR A 572 44.03 -39.58 -0.96
CA THR A 572 43.75 -38.16 -0.74
C THR A 572 44.99 -37.46 -0.23
N GLU A 573 45.39 -36.40 -0.94
CA GLU A 573 46.50 -35.54 -0.55
C GLU A 573 46.03 -34.08 -0.62
N LEU A 574 46.26 -33.33 0.46
CA LEU A 574 46.12 -31.87 0.46
C LEU A 574 47.47 -31.25 0.17
N ALA A 575 47.54 -30.41 -0.86
CA ALA A 575 48.75 -29.70 -1.23
C ALA A 575 48.46 -28.21 -1.44
N ALA A 576 49.43 -27.36 -1.13
CA ALA A 576 49.43 -25.98 -1.60
C ALA A 576 50.17 -25.94 -2.94
N SER A 577 49.49 -25.51 -4.02
CA SER A 577 50.09 -25.38 -5.35
C SER A 577 49.56 -24.15 -6.06
N ALA A 578 50.45 -23.42 -6.74
CA ALA A 578 50.11 -22.20 -7.49
C ALA A 578 49.27 -21.17 -6.71
N GLY A 579 49.48 -21.07 -5.38
CA GLY A 579 48.72 -20.17 -4.51
C GLY A 579 47.28 -20.62 -4.24
N LYS A 580 46.99 -21.92 -4.32
CA LYS A 580 45.67 -22.51 -4.03
C LYS A 580 45.81 -23.74 -3.13
N LEU A 581 44.77 -24.03 -2.33
CA LEU A 581 44.61 -25.33 -1.71
C LEU A 581 44.09 -26.29 -2.76
N MET A 582 44.83 -27.36 -2.96
CA MET A 582 44.50 -28.39 -3.93
C MET A 582 44.19 -29.69 -3.19
N LEU A 583 43.07 -30.31 -3.54
CA LEU A 583 42.80 -31.70 -3.20
C LEU A 583 43.20 -32.59 -4.36
N ARG A 584 44.18 -33.44 -4.14
CA ARG A 584 44.47 -34.54 -5.03
C ARG A 584 43.63 -35.74 -4.62
N VAL A 585 42.88 -36.28 -5.56
CA VAL A 585 42.20 -37.57 -5.40
C VAL A 585 42.71 -38.52 -6.46
N SER A 586 43.46 -39.55 -6.06
CA SER A 586 43.90 -40.59 -6.99
C SER A 586 42.87 -41.72 -7.01
N ILE A 587 42.18 -41.94 -8.14
CA ILE A 587 41.16 -42.98 -8.28
C ILE A 587 41.61 -44.02 -9.31
N ALA A 588 41.47 -45.31 -8.99
CA ALA A 588 41.88 -46.40 -9.88
C ALA A 588 40.89 -46.71 -11.02
N ALA A 589 39.70 -46.08 -11.02
CA ALA A 589 38.62 -46.30 -11.99
C ALA A 589 38.07 -44.95 -12.49
N ALA A 590 37.64 -44.91 -13.75
CA ALA A 590 37.10 -43.71 -14.37
C ALA A 590 35.70 -43.35 -13.83
N TYR A 591 35.48 -42.07 -13.48
CA TYR A 591 34.19 -41.53 -13.05
C TYR A 591 33.94 -40.19 -13.74
N THR A 592 32.78 -40.05 -14.40
CA THR A 592 32.45 -38.86 -15.20
C THR A 592 31.93 -37.69 -14.36
N ASP A 593 31.45 -37.94 -13.14
CA ASP A 593 30.77 -36.93 -12.32
C ASP A 593 31.15 -37.11 -10.84
N VAL A 594 32.31 -36.61 -10.44
CA VAL A 594 32.71 -36.61 -9.03
C VAL A 594 32.37 -35.25 -8.43
N ARG A 595 31.38 -35.24 -7.54
CA ARG A 595 31.08 -34.08 -6.68
C ARG A 595 31.81 -34.26 -5.36
N VAL A 596 32.60 -33.27 -4.96
CA VAL A 596 33.27 -33.23 -3.65
C VAL A 596 32.67 -32.10 -2.83
N ASP A 597 31.94 -32.43 -1.77
CA ASP A 597 31.48 -31.43 -0.80
C ASP A 597 32.65 -31.05 0.12
N VAL A 598 33.05 -29.79 0.04
CA VAL A 598 34.06 -29.17 0.90
C VAL A 598 33.34 -28.60 2.13
N ASP A 599 33.84 -28.90 3.31
CA ASP A 599 33.36 -28.39 4.59
C ASP A 599 34.55 -27.95 5.44
N PHE A 600 34.72 -26.65 5.63
CA PHE A 600 35.76 -26.08 6.47
C PHE A 600 35.16 -25.46 7.74
N ASP A 601 35.72 -25.83 8.88
CA ASP A 601 35.39 -25.27 10.20
C ASP A 601 36.64 -24.70 10.89
N GLY A 602 36.74 -23.38 10.99
CA GLY A 602 37.92 -22.73 11.56
C GLY A 602 37.94 -21.21 11.43
N VAL A 603 39.03 -20.68 10.87
CA VAL A 603 39.18 -19.28 10.45
C VAL A 603 39.96 -19.24 9.14
N TYR A 604 39.37 -18.62 8.12
CA TYR A 604 40.03 -18.19 6.89
C TYR A 604 40.13 -16.68 6.87
N TYR A 605 41.36 -16.17 6.86
CA TYR A 605 41.67 -14.75 6.90
C TYR A 605 42.38 -14.36 5.60
N SER A 606 42.02 -13.21 5.04
CA SER A 606 42.65 -12.63 3.85
C SER A 606 43.04 -11.17 4.12
N ARG A 607 44.11 -10.71 3.48
CA ARG A 607 44.61 -9.32 3.56
C ARG A 607 45.07 -8.83 2.18
N GLY A 608 45.03 -7.52 1.98
CA GLY A 608 45.46 -6.85 0.75
C GLY A 608 46.97 -6.82 0.62
#